data_AF-A0A1D2SQX1-F1
#
_entry.id   AF-A0A1D2SQX1-F1
#
_cell.length_a   1.000
_cell.length_b   1.000
_cell.length_c   1.000
_cell.angle_alpha   90.00
_cell.angle_beta   90.00
_cell.angle_gamma   90.00
#
_symmetry.space_group_name_H-M   'P 1'
#
loop_
_entity.id
_entity.type
_entity.pdbx_description
1 polymer ?
#
loop_
_entity_poly.entity_id
_entity_poly.type
_entity_poly.pdbx_seq_one_letter_code
_entity_poly.pdbx_strand_id
1 'polypeptide(L)'
;MERKNIVEAFSAIAQETRLESLRLLLDRLEDGLPAGEVARLLGVPQNTMSAHLAVLKRADLVLAERQGTTILYRANTERVWQLVDYLVTDFAGLAATVGGEKIQTTIPRQGSNRQYNVLFLCTGNSARSVMAESVLNKDGGGRFRAFSAGNKPMGAIHPSAVAALKEFGYPTDDLRSKSWDEFGNADAPIMDFIFTLCDNAAGEVCPAWPGRPITAHWGI
;
A
#
# COMPACT_ATOMS: atom_id res chain seq x y z
N MET A 1 -10.16 8.16 18.53
CA MET A 1 -10.10 9.60 18.21
C MET A 1 -11.46 10.22 18.53
N GLU A 2 -11.53 11.40 19.16
CA GLU A 2 -12.84 12.03 19.40
C GLU A 2 -13.48 12.47 18.07
N ARG A 3 -14.79 12.29 17.90
CA ARG A 3 -15.53 12.64 16.66
C ARG A 3 -15.27 14.06 16.18
N LYS A 4 -15.09 15.02 17.11
CA LYS A 4 -14.79 16.42 16.79
C LYS A 4 -13.47 16.59 16.03
N ASN A 5 -12.43 15.87 16.45
CA ASN A 5 -11.10 15.93 15.81
C ASN A 5 -11.13 15.36 14.39
N ILE A 6 -12.04 14.42 14.12
CA ILE A 6 -12.18 13.79 12.79
C ILE A 6 -12.85 14.76 11.83
N VAL A 7 -13.91 15.43 12.27
CA VAL A 7 -14.60 16.46 11.48
C VAL A 7 -13.66 17.61 11.15
N GLU A 8 -12.82 18.05 12.09
CA GLU A 8 -11.82 19.09 11.86
C GLU A 8 -10.80 18.69 10.80
N ALA A 9 -10.34 17.44 10.83
CA ALA A 9 -9.39 16.93 9.86
C ALA A 9 -10.01 16.73 8.46
N PHE A 10 -11.24 16.22 8.35
CA PHE A 10 -11.96 16.20 7.07
C PHE A 10 -12.21 17.61 6.52
N SER A 11 -12.62 18.55 7.37
CA SER A 11 -12.80 19.96 6.98
C SER A 11 -11.49 20.59 6.50
N ALA A 12 -10.36 20.20 7.10
CA ALA A 12 -9.04 20.62 6.65
C ALA A 12 -8.71 20.06 5.27
N ILE A 13 -8.98 18.80 4.94
CA ILE A 13 -8.66 18.25 3.61
C ILE A 13 -9.74 18.46 2.55
N ALA A 14 -10.93 18.94 2.91
CA ALA A 14 -12.01 19.30 1.97
C ALA A 14 -11.72 20.59 1.17
N GLN A 15 -10.46 20.86 0.88
CA GLN A 15 -10.01 21.95 0.01
C GLN A 15 -8.78 21.46 -0.77
N GLU A 16 -8.82 21.69 -2.07
CA GLU A 16 -7.90 21.12 -3.06
C GLU A 16 -6.42 21.33 -2.71
N THR A 17 -6.00 22.58 -2.45
CA THR A 17 -4.60 22.89 -2.13
C THR A 17 -4.10 22.18 -0.88
N ARG A 18 -4.95 22.03 0.15
CA ARG A 18 -4.59 21.33 1.39
C ARG A 18 -4.48 19.83 1.16
N LEU A 19 -5.37 19.25 0.36
CA LEU A 19 -5.29 17.85 -0.03
C LEU A 19 -4.00 17.57 -0.81
N GLU A 20 -3.69 18.38 -1.82
CA GLU A 20 -2.48 18.25 -2.63
C GLU A 20 -1.20 18.49 -1.79
N SER A 21 -1.24 19.43 -0.84
CA SER A 21 -0.13 19.64 0.10
C SER A 21 0.10 18.41 0.98
N LEU A 22 -0.96 17.81 1.52
CA LEU A 22 -0.87 16.61 2.33
C LEU A 22 -0.35 15.42 1.50
N ARG A 23 -0.84 15.25 0.27
CA ARG A 23 -0.38 14.21 -0.66
C ARG A 23 1.11 14.35 -0.97
N LEU A 24 1.56 15.56 -1.31
CA LEU A 24 2.97 15.84 -1.59
C LEU A 24 3.88 15.52 -0.39
N LEU A 25 3.41 15.79 0.83
CA LEU A 25 4.15 15.49 2.05
C LEU A 25 4.12 13.99 2.40
N LEU A 26 3.05 13.27 2.03
CA LEU A 26 2.98 11.80 2.14
C LEU A 26 3.92 11.11 1.15
N ASP A 27 4.16 11.70 -0.02
CA ASP A 27 5.15 11.20 -0.99
C ASP A 27 6.60 11.48 -0.56
N ARG A 28 6.81 12.27 0.51
CA ARG A 28 8.14 12.66 1.05
C ARG A 28 8.24 12.54 2.57
N LEU A 29 7.94 11.35 3.10
CA LEU A 29 7.88 11.09 4.54
C LEU A 29 9.21 11.34 5.28
N GLU A 30 10.34 11.05 4.63
CA GLU A 30 11.66 11.04 5.30
C GLU A 30 12.28 12.43 5.45
N ASP A 31 12.14 13.28 4.44
CA ASP A 31 12.82 14.59 4.39
C ASP A 31 11.96 15.71 5.00
N GLY A 32 10.65 15.67 4.71
CA GLY A 32 9.78 16.84 4.90
C GLY A 32 10.15 18.00 3.97
N LEU A 33 9.30 19.02 3.92
CA LEU A 33 9.51 20.16 3.03
C LEU A 33 9.28 21.48 3.76
N PRO A 34 10.08 22.53 3.50
CA PRO A 34 9.75 23.86 3.96
C PRO A 34 8.50 24.38 3.26
N ALA A 35 7.72 25.23 3.95
CA ALA A 35 6.49 25.80 3.39
C ALA A 35 6.69 26.40 2.00
N GLY A 36 7.84 27.05 1.79
CA GLY A 36 8.13 27.68 0.51
C GLY A 36 8.46 26.74 -0.62
N GLU A 37 8.97 25.55 -0.33
CA GLU A 37 9.18 24.53 -1.34
C GLU A 37 7.86 23.83 -1.71
N VAL A 38 6.99 23.57 -0.72
CA VAL A 38 5.61 23.11 -0.97
C VAL A 38 4.86 24.10 -1.86
N ALA A 39 4.98 25.40 -1.57
CA ALA A 39 4.37 26.47 -2.35
C ALA A 39 4.87 26.47 -3.81
N ARG A 40 6.19 26.35 -4.00
CA ARG A 40 6.83 26.31 -5.32
C ARG A 40 6.37 25.10 -6.14
N LEU A 41 6.37 23.91 -5.53
CA LEU A 41 6.02 22.66 -6.20
C LEU A 41 4.54 22.61 -6.62
N LEU A 42 3.65 23.22 -5.83
CA LEU A 42 2.22 23.28 -6.13
C LEU A 42 1.80 24.53 -6.92
N GLY A 43 2.74 25.44 -7.23
CA GLY A 43 2.44 26.67 -7.96
C GLY A 43 1.55 27.66 -7.21
N VAL A 44 1.61 27.67 -5.87
CA VAL A 44 0.74 28.49 -5.01
C VAL A 44 1.58 29.59 -4.31
N PRO A 45 1.04 30.80 -4.08
CA PRO A 45 1.74 31.82 -3.30
C PRO A 45 2.16 31.36 -1.89
N GLN A 46 3.34 31.80 -1.45
CA GLN A 46 3.98 31.45 -0.17
C GLN A 46 3.09 31.73 1.07
N ASN A 47 2.46 32.90 1.08
CA ASN A 47 1.55 33.32 2.15
C ASN A 47 0.31 32.43 2.21
N THR A 48 -0.26 32.10 1.05
CA THR A 48 -1.39 31.18 0.91
C THR A 48 -1.01 29.77 1.38
N MET A 49 0.15 29.25 0.96
CA MET A 49 0.63 27.93 1.40
C MET A 49 0.85 27.87 2.90
N SER A 50 1.44 28.92 3.49
CA SER A 50 1.63 29.00 4.95
C SER A 50 0.31 28.92 5.71
N ALA A 51 -0.75 29.57 5.21
CA ALA A 51 -2.09 29.47 5.78
C ALA A 51 -2.69 28.06 5.65
N HIS A 52 -2.52 27.41 4.48
CA HIS A 52 -2.97 26.04 4.26
C HIS A 52 -2.27 25.04 5.20
N LEU A 53 -0.94 25.13 5.32
CA LEU A 53 -0.14 24.29 6.22
C LEU A 53 -0.48 24.55 7.70
N ALA A 54 -0.80 25.79 8.08
CA ALA A 54 -1.26 26.09 9.44
C ALA A 54 -2.63 25.46 9.75
N VAL A 55 -3.55 25.40 8.78
CA VAL A 55 -4.82 24.67 8.92
C VAL A 55 -4.57 23.17 9.05
N LEU A 56 -3.75 22.58 8.18
CA LEU A 56 -3.40 21.16 8.25
C LEU A 56 -2.71 20.80 9.57
N LYS A 57 -1.83 21.67 10.08
CA LYS A 57 -1.15 21.49 11.36
C LYS A 57 -2.12 21.54 12.53
N ARG A 58 -3.09 22.46 12.52
CA ARG A 58 -4.14 22.53 13.56
C ARG A 58 -5.03 21.28 13.57
N ALA A 59 -5.30 20.73 12.39
CA ALA A 59 -5.96 19.44 12.24
C ALA A 59 -5.05 18.23 12.52
N ASP A 60 -3.79 18.48 12.92
CA ASP A 60 -2.79 17.46 13.22
C ASP A 60 -2.47 16.50 12.06
N LEU A 61 -2.74 16.91 10.83
CA LEU A 61 -2.43 16.13 9.62
C LEU A 61 -1.01 16.33 9.13
N VAL A 62 -0.39 17.43 9.54
CA VAL A 62 1.03 17.70 9.28
C VAL A 62 1.73 18.11 10.57
N LEU A 63 2.93 17.60 10.75
CA LEU A 63 3.87 18.04 11.77
C LEU A 63 4.69 19.19 11.23
N ALA A 64 5.14 20.07 12.12
CA ALA A 64 6.01 21.19 11.77
C ALA A 64 7.18 21.22 12.76
N GLU A 65 8.38 20.93 12.26
CA GLU A 65 9.60 20.84 13.03
C GLU A 65 10.56 21.95 12.62
N ARG A 66 11.20 22.59 13.58
CA ARG A 66 12.15 23.67 13.30
C ARG A 66 13.55 23.10 13.17
N GLN A 67 14.13 23.21 11.99
CA GLN A 67 15.54 22.91 11.73
C GLN A 67 16.29 24.21 11.45
N GLY A 68 16.99 24.71 12.48
CA GLY A 68 17.67 26.00 12.45
C GLY A 68 16.71 27.16 12.20
N THR A 69 16.87 27.85 11.06
CA THR A 69 16.04 28.99 10.65
C THR A 69 14.79 28.58 9.88
N THR A 70 14.69 27.31 9.47
CA THR A 70 13.64 26.83 8.57
C THR A 70 12.67 25.92 9.33
N ILE A 71 11.38 25.98 8.99
CA ILE A 71 10.38 25.04 9.48
C ILE A 71 10.12 24.02 8.38
N LEU A 72 10.36 22.75 8.68
CA LEU A 72 10.02 21.63 7.81
C LEU A 72 8.66 21.07 8.20
N TYR A 73 7.82 20.86 7.20
CA TYR A 73 6.53 20.21 7.34
C TYR A 73 6.64 18.76 6.90
N ARG A 74 5.99 17.86 7.65
CA ARG A 74 5.93 16.42 7.39
C ARG A 74 4.50 15.94 7.55
N ALA A 75 4.09 14.91 6.82
CA ALA A 75 2.79 14.30 7.06
C ALA A 75 2.78 13.59 8.42
N ASN A 76 1.72 13.79 9.21
CA ASN A 76 1.48 12.98 10.40
C ASN A 76 0.79 11.68 9.94
N THR A 77 1.59 10.65 9.61
CA THR A 77 1.07 9.39 9.06
C THR A 77 0.14 8.69 10.02
N GLU A 78 0.39 8.75 11.32
CA GLU A 78 -0.50 8.18 12.34
C GLU A 78 -1.88 8.83 12.28
N ARG A 79 -1.96 10.16 12.20
CA ARG A 79 -3.24 10.87 12.08
C ARG A 79 -3.96 10.56 10.77
N VAL A 80 -3.24 10.50 9.66
CA VAL A 80 -3.80 10.15 8.35
C VAL A 80 -4.38 8.73 8.38
N TRP A 81 -3.66 7.77 8.96
CA TRP A 81 -4.15 6.40 9.13
C TRP A 81 -5.41 6.32 9.99
N GLN A 82 -5.51 7.12 11.05
CA GLN A 82 -6.73 7.20 11.87
C GLN A 82 -7.94 7.71 11.09
N LEU A 83 -7.76 8.61 10.12
CA LEU A 83 -8.86 9.06 9.25
C LEU A 83 -9.31 7.97 8.29
N VAL A 84 -8.36 7.25 7.68
CA VAL A 84 -8.67 6.12 6.80
C VAL A 84 -9.40 5.06 7.61
N ASP A 85 -8.90 4.68 8.79
CA ASP A 85 -9.56 3.73 9.68
C ASP A 85 -10.97 4.18 10.07
N TYR A 86 -11.19 5.47 10.35
CA TYR A 86 -12.53 5.99 10.61
C TYR A 86 -13.48 5.86 9.41
N LEU A 87 -13.02 6.19 8.19
CA LEU A 87 -13.82 5.97 6.96
C LEU A 87 -14.15 4.50 6.77
N VAL A 88 -13.19 3.65 7.09
CA VAL A 88 -13.26 2.23 6.82
C VAL A 88 -14.09 1.48 7.87
N THR A 89 -14.05 1.91 9.13
CA THR A 89 -14.68 1.24 10.28
C THR A 89 -16.01 1.88 10.67
N ASP A 90 -16.09 3.21 10.72
CA ASP A 90 -17.30 3.92 11.19
C ASP A 90 -18.27 4.27 10.05
N PHE A 91 -17.79 4.46 8.81
CA PHE A 91 -18.64 4.46 7.62
C PHE A 91 -18.82 3.07 7.00
N ALA A 92 -18.41 1.98 7.67
CA ALA A 92 -18.75 0.61 7.25
C ALA A 92 -20.27 0.36 7.17
N GLY A 93 -21.10 1.24 7.73
CA GLY A 93 -22.54 1.29 7.45
C GLY A 93 -22.88 1.66 5.99
N LEU A 94 -22.01 2.37 5.26
CA LEU A 94 -22.13 2.66 3.82
C LEU A 94 -21.73 1.46 2.95
N ALA A 95 -20.84 0.61 3.47
CA ALA A 95 -20.51 -0.68 2.86
C ALA A 95 -21.67 -1.68 2.92
N ALA A 96 -22.59 -1.52 3.87
CA ALA A 96 -23.77 -2.38 3.98
C ALA A 96 -24.81 -2.14 2.86
N THR A 97 -24.77 -1.01 2.14
CA THR A 97 -25.75 -0.67 1.09
C THR A 97 -25.17 -0.55 -0.32
N VAL A 98 -23.88 -0.88 -0.52
CA VAL A 98 -23.36 -1.21 -1.86
C VAL A 98 -23.20 -2.73 -1.94
N GLY A 99 -24.27 -3.43 -2.28
CA GLY A 99 -24.20 -4.82 -2.75
C GLY A 99 -24.32 -5.95 -1.71
N GLY A 100 -24.78 -5.71 -0.48
CA GLY A 100 -25.31 -6.78 0.37
C GLY A 100 -24.30 -7.76 1.00
N GLU A 101 -22.99 -7.51 0.93
CA GLU A 101 -21.99 -8.29 1.66
C GLU A 101 -21.21 -7.43 2.67
N LYS A 102 -21.05 -7.96 3.89
CA LYS A 102 -20.35 -7.31 5.00
C LYS A 102 -18.88 -7.10 4.64
N ILE A 103 -18.48 -5.85 4.44
CA ILE A 103 -17.07 -5.49 4.27
C ILE A 103 -16.38 -5.56 5.65
N GLN A 104 -15.56 -6.58 5.86
CA GLN A 104 -14.68 -6.73 7.02
C GLN A 104 -13.31 -6.14 6.71
N THR A 105 -13.23 -4.83 6.72
CA THR A 105 -11.95 -4.11 6.64
C THR A 105 -11.25 -4.17 7.98
N THR A 106 -10.54 -5.26 8.22
CA THR A 106 -9.73 -5.43 9.42
C THR A 106 -8.29 -5.09 9.07
N ILE A 107 -7.84 -3.86 9.35
CA ILE A 107 -6.39 -3.60 9.46
C ILE A 107 -5.91 -4.45 10.65
N PRO A 108 -4.94 -5.37 10.48
CA PRO A 108 -4.64 -6.30 11.54
C PRO A 108 -3.89 -5.62 12.69
N ARG A 109 -4.45 -5.72 13.90
CA ARG A 109 -3.73 -5.45 15.16
C ARG A 109 -2.53 -6.39 15.26
N GLN A 110 -1.38 -5.85 15.68
CA GLN A 110 -0.22 -6.67 16.08
C GLN A 110 -0.67 -7.71 17.13
N GLY A 111 -0.40 -8.98 16.85
CA GLY A 111 -0.69 -10.11 17.77
C GLY A 111 -1.68 -11.15 17.26
N SER A 112 -2.26 -11.01 16.06
CA SER A 112 -3.06 -12.10 15.48
C SER A 112 -2.16 -13.23 14.97
N ASN A 113 -2.43 -14.46 15.40
CA ASN A 113 -1.82 -15.69 14.86
C ASN A 113 -2.36 -16.04 13.45
N ARG A 114 -2.76 -15.01 12.69
CA ARG A 114 -3.32 -15.16 11.34
C ARG A 114 -2.16 -15.19 10.35
N GLN A 115 -2.12 -16.24 9.53
CA GLN A 115 -1.23 -16.30 8.38
C GLN A 115 -1.82 -15.46 7.25
N TYR A 116 -1.02 -14.56 6.67
CA TYR A 116 -1.45 -13.68 5.58
C TYR A 116 -1.08 -14.26 4.22
N ASN A 117 -2.01 -14.22 3.28
CA ASN A 117 -1.78 -14.65 1.90
C ASN A 117 -1.23 -13.50 1.07
N VAL A 118 -0.10 -13.74 0.40
CA VAL A 118 0.60 -12.74 -0.43
C VAL A 118 0.76 -13.26 -1.85
N LEU A 119 0.37 -12.49 -2.85
CA LEU A 119 0.53 -12.85 -4.27
C LEU A 119 1.55 -11.92 -4.96
N PHE A 120 2.62 -12.49 -5.49
CA PHE A 120 3.60 -11.80 -6.31
C PHE A 120 3.30 -11.95 -7.80
N LEU A 121 3.11 -10.83 -8.50
CA LEU A 121 2.80 -10.80 -9.92
C LEU A 121 4.00 -10.33 -10.74
N CYS A 122 4.31 -11.06 -11.80
CA CYS A 122 5.17 -10.58 -12.89
C CYS A 122 4.71 -11.20 -14.20
N THR A 123 5.09 -10.61 -15.33
CA THR A 123 4.60 -11.03 -16.65
C THR A 123 4.73 -12.54 -16.91
N GLY A 124 5.95 -13.07 -16.81
CA GLY A 124 6.25 -14.45 -17.20
C GLY A 124 6.10 -15.50 -16.11
N ASN A 125 5.94 -15.11 -14.83
CA ASN A 125 6.05 -15.99 -13.67
C ASN A 125 7.15 -17.07 -13.81
N SER A 126 8.37 -16.62 -14.10
CA SER A 126 9.50 -17.50 -14.38
C SER A 126 10.72 -17.23 -13.49
N ALA A 127 10.90 -15.99 -13.00
CA ALA A 127 12.05 -15.62 -12.17
C ALA A 127 11.64 -14.80 -10.95
N ARG A 128 11.50 -13.47 -11.08
CA ARG A 128 11.27 -12.53 -9.97
C ARG A 128 10.15 -12.94 -9.01
N SER A 129 8.95 -13.19 -9.53
CA SER A 129 7.81 -13.53 -8.68
C SER A 129 7.96 -14.91 -8.01
N VAL A 130 8.63 -15.86 -8.66
CA VAL A 130 8.94 -17.19 -8.10
C VAL A 130 9.97 -17.10 -6.99
N MET A 131 11.01 -16.27 -7.17
CA MET A 131 12.00 -16.01 -6.12
C MET A 131 11.35 -15.34 -4.91
N ALA A 132 10.49 -14.35 -5.12
CA ALA A 132 9.76 -13.68 -4.05
C ALA A 132 8.83 -14.64 -3.28
N GLU A 133 8.12 -15.55 -3.96
CA GLU A 133 7.31 -16.60 -3.33
C GLU A 133 8.16 -17.49 -2.42
N SER A 134 9.29 -18.00 -2.91
CA SER A 134 10.16 -18.89 -2.14
C SER A 134 10.78 -18.19 -0.91
N VAL A 135 11.31 -16.98 -1.11
CA VAL A 135 11.92 -16.18 -0.04
C VAL A 135 10.90 -15.89 1.06
N LEU A 136 9.71 -15.38 0.71
CA LEU A 136 8.71 -15.02 1.72
C LEU A 136 8.13 -16.24 2.45
N ASN A 137 7.99 -17.39 1.77
CA ASN A 137 7.54 -18.62 2.45
C ASN A 137 8.54 -19.10 3.50
N LYS A 138 9.85 -18.92 3.29
CA LYS A 138 10.89 -19.25 4.27
C LYS A 138 11.01 -18.17 5.35
N ASP A 139 11.27 -16.93 4.94
CA ASP A 139 11.63 -15.83 5.84
C ASP A 139 10.41 -15.24 6.56
N GLY A 140 9.22 -15.44 6.01
CA GLY A 140 7.95 -15.04 6.62
C GLY A 140 7.63 -15.79 7.91
N GLY A 141 8.39 -16.83 8.27
CA GLY A 141 8.33 -17.47 9.59
C GLY A 141 6.95 -17.99 9.97
N GLY A 142 6.19 -18.51 9.00
CA GLY A 142 4.82 -19.00 9.20
C GLY A 142 3.74 -17.92 9.33
N ARG A 143 4.12 -16.63 9.34
CA ARG A 143 3.17 -15.49 9.35
C ARG A 143 2.62 -15.18 7.97
N PHE A 144 3.32 -15.61 6.93
CA PHE A 144 2.92 -15.40 5.55
C PHE A 144 2.81 -16.74 4.83
N ARG A 145 1.90 -16.78 3.86
CA ARG A 145 1.81 -17.79 2.83
C ARG A 145 1.90 -17.08 1.49
N ALA A 146 3.02 -17.25 0.82
CA ALA A 146 3.30 -16.58 -0.43
C ALA A 146 2.92 -17.45 -1.62
N PHE A 147 2.44 -16.79 -2.67
CA PHE A 147 2.10 -17.33 -3.97
C PHE A 147 2.71 -16.42 -5.04
N SER A 148 2.93 -16.94 -6.25
CA SER A 148 3.31 -16.13 -7.41
C SER A 148 2.46 -16.45 -8.62
N ALA A 149 2.31 -15.50 -9.54
CA ALA A 149 1.64 -15.75 -10.81
C ALA A 149 2.09 -14.75 -11.88
N GLY A 150 1.58 -14.96 -13.10
CA GLY A 150 1.78 -14.04 -14.21
C GLY A 150 0.61 -14.01 -15.17
N ASN A 151 0.52 -12.92 -15.92
CA ASN A 151 -0.48 -12.73 -16.97
C ASN A 151 -0.17 -13.57 -18.22
N LYS A 152 1.12 -13.88 -18.46
CA LYS A 152 1.62 -14.66 -19.58
C LYS A 152 2.66 -15.66 -19.06
N PRO A 153 2.24 -16.65 -18.25
CA PRO A 153 3.17 -17.59 -17.62
C PRO A 153 3.96 -18.36 -18.67
N MET A 154 5.27 -18.47 -18.46
CA MET A 154 6.19 -19.16 -19.38
C MET A 154 6.06 -20.69 -19.33
N GLY A 155 5.32 -21.23 -18.37
CA GLY A 155 5.16 -22.68 -18.17
C GLY A 155 6.35 -23.37 -17.49
N ALA A 156 7.50 -22.69 -17.40
CA ALA A 156 8.68 -23.16 -16.68
C ALA A 156 9.37 -22.04 -15.90
N ILE A 157 10.02 -22.43 -14.81
CA ILE A 157 10.84 -21.53 -13.98
C ILE A 157 12.21 -21.37 -14.64
N HIS A 158 12.70 -20.14 -14.66
CA HIS A 158 14.00 -19.80 -15.21
C HIS A 158 15.11 -20.52 -14.43
N PRO A 159 16.03 -21.26 -15.10
CA PRO A 159 17.05 -22.05 -14.42
C PRO A 159 17.91 -21.24 -13.44
N SER A 160 18.29 -20.01 -13.79
CA SER A 160 19.07 -19.12 -12.90
C SER A 160 18.31 -18.74 -11.62
N ALA A 161 16.98 -18.65 -11.66
CA ALA A 161 16.19 -18.37 -10.46
C ALA A 161 16.23 -19.57 -9.50
N VAL A 162 16.10 -20.79 -10.04
CA VAL A 162 16.25 -22.03 -9.26
C VAL A 162 17.66 -22.16 -8.69
N ALA A 163 18.68 -21.88 -9.50
CA ALA A 163 20.08 -21.94 -9.07
C ALA A 163 20.36 -20.97 -7.92
N ALA A 164 19.93 -19.72 -8.04
CA ALA A 164 20.08 -18.71 -6.99
C ALA A 164 19.35 -19.12 -5.71
N LEU A 165 18.09 -19.57 -5.80
CA LEU A 165 17.33 -20.03 -4.62
C LEU A 165 18.06 -21.16 -3.90
N LYS A 166 18.58 -22.16 -4.63
CA LYS A 166 19.35 -23.25 -4.04
C LYS A 166 20.66 -22.78 -3.40
N GLU A 167 21.38 -21.88 -4.06
CA GLU A 167 22.64 -21.31 -3.57
C GLU A 167 22.45 -20.60 -2.22
N PHE A 168 21.35 -19.85 -2.06
CA PHE A 168 21.01 -19.16 -0.81
C PHE A 168 20.15 -20.01 0.16
N GLY A 169 19.96 -21.30 -0.14
CA GLY A 169 19.26 -22.26 0.72
C GLY A 169 17.75 -22.03 0.86
N TYR A 170 17.10 -21.49 -0.17
CA TYR A 170 15.65 -21.34 -0.26
C TYR A 170 14.99 -22.56 -0.91
N PRO A 171 13.74 -22.89 -0.52
CA PRO A 171 13.04 -24.07 -1.02
C PRO A 171 12.65 -23.93 -2.49
N THR A 172 12.74 -25.02 -3.26
CA THR A 172 12.42 -25.03 -4.71
C THR A 172 11.44 -26.09 -5.15
N ASP A 173 11.03 -27.00 -4.27
CA ASP A 173 10.41 -28.27 -4.67
C ASP A 173 8.98 -28.12 -5.22
N ASP A 174 8.22 -27.13 -4.73
CA ASP A 174 6.82 -26.89 -5.12
C ASP A 174 6.62 -25.69 -6.04
N LEU A 175 7.71 -25.11 -6.54
CA LEU A 175 7.64 -23.93 -7.39
C LEU A 175 7.18 -24.32 -8.79
N ARG A 176 6.26 -23.55 -9.36
CA ARG A 176 5.83 -23.68 -10.77
C ARG A 176 5.47 -22.33 -11.38
N SER A 177 5.54 -22.26 -12.71
CA SER A 177 4.99 -21.14 -13.47
C SER A 177 3.49 -21.33 -13.67
N LYS A 178 2.68 -20.34 -13.28
CA LYS A 178 1.23 -20.41 -13.16
C LYS A 178 0.53 -19.12 -13.58
N SER A 179 -0.66 -19.25 -14.18
CA SER A 179 -1.47 -18.09 -14.57
C SER A 179 -2.06 -17.43 -13.34
N TRP A 180 -2.20 -16.11 -13.39
CA TRP A 180 -2.91 -15.36 -12.36
C TRP A 180 -4.42 -15.68 -12.30
N ASP A 181 -4.97 -16.31 -13.33
CA ASP A 181 -6.40 -16.66 -13.42
C ASP A 181 -6.77 -17.72 -12.39
N GLU A 182 -5.79 -18.53 -11.98
CA GLU A 182 -5.95 -19.52 -10.93
C GLU A 182 -6.35 -18.87 -9.59
N PHE A 183 -5.97 -17.61 -9.39
CA PHE A 183 -6.21 -16.85 -8.16
C PHE A 183 -7.46 -15.94 -8.24
N GLY A 184 -8.15 -15.92 -9.38
CA GLY A 184 -9.40 -15.17 -9.57
C GLY A 184 -10.67 -15.97 -9.31
N ASN A 185 -10.56 -17.30 -9.11
CA ASN A 185 -11.71 -18.20 -8.95
C ASN A 185 -12.28 -18.17 -7.52
N ALA A 186 -13.53 -18.60 -7.35
CA ALA A 186 -14.21 -18.63 -6.05
C ALA A 186 -13.50 -19.54 -5.01
N ASP A 187 -12.84 -20.60 -5.46
CA ASP A 187 -12.09 -21.54 -4.61
C ASP A 187 -10.63 -21.12 -4.38
N ALA A 188 -10.20 -20.00 -4.95
CA ALA A 188 -8.84 -19.52 -4.79
C ALA A 188 -8.59 -19.02 -3.36
N PRO A 189 -7.34 -19.11 -2.87
CA PRO A 189 -6.98 -18.46 -1.61
C PRO A 189 -7.28 -16.96 -1.69
N ILE A 190 -7.93 -16.42 -0.66
CA ILE A 190 -8.18 -14.98 -0.55
C ILE A 190 -6.86 -14.30 -0.23
N MET A 191 -6.45 -13.35 -1.06
CA MET A 191 -5.21 -12.61 -0.87
C MET A 191 -5.41 -11.45 0.09
N ASP A 192 -4.47 -11.25 1.02
CA ASP A 192 -4.41 -10.05 1.85
C ASP A 192 -3.53 -8.98 1.18
N PHE A 193 -2.49 -9.40 0.45
CA PHE A 193 -1.54 -8.50 -0.25
C PHE A 193 -1.25 -8.96 -1.69
N ILE A 194 -1.11 -8.01 -2.61
CA ILE A 194 -0.62 -8.26 -3.97
C ILE A 194 0.53 -7.31 -4.29
N PHE A 195 1.66 -7.87 -4.73
CA PHE A 195 2.84 -7.11 -5.14
C PHE A 195 3.12 -7.31 -6.63
N THR A 196 3.11 -6.24 -7.43
CA THR A 196 3.53 -6.30 -8.83
C THR A 196 5.02 -5.99 -8.93
N LEU A 197 5.79 -6.86 -9.57
CA LEU A 197 7.26 -6.77 -9.63
C LEU A 197 7.79 -6.21 -10.96
N CYS A 198 6.90 -6.03 -11.95
CA CYS A 198 7.23 -5.75 -13.34
C CYS A 198 6.29 -4.65 -13.82
N ASP A 199 6.79 -3.60 -14.48
CA ASP A 199 5.97 -2.44 -14.92
C ASP A 199 4.76 -2.86 -15.76
N ASN A 200 4.96 -3.85 -16.62
CA ASN A 200 3.89 -4.40 -17.47
C ASN A 200 2.82 -5.17 -16.65
N ALA A 201 3.11 -5.62 -15.44
CA ALA A 201 2.12 -6.23 -14.54
C ALA A 201 1.38 -5.17 -13.71
N ALA A 202 1.96 -3.98 -13.52
CA ALA A 202 1.32 -2.85 -12.83
C ALA A 202 0.38 -2.06 -13.75
N GLY A 203 0.67 -2.02 -15.06
CA GLY A 203 -0.11 -1.28 -16.06
C GLY A 203 -1.26 -2.03 -16.72
N GLU A 204 -1.47 -3.32 -16.42
CA GLU A 204 -2.58 -4.11 -16.95
C GLU A 204 -3.82 -4.06 -16.06
N VAL A 205 -5.00 -4.16 -16.67
CA VAL A 205 -6.27 -4.25 -15.95
C VAL A 205 -6.30 -5.56 -15.17
N CYS A 206 -5.99 -5.49 -13.88
CA CYS A 206 -6.02 -6.64 -13.00
C CYS A 206 -7.45 -7.19 -12.88
N PRO A 207 -7.62 -8.52 -12.74
CA PRO A 207 -8.89 -9.11 -12.35
C PRO A 207 -9.41 -8.50 -11.05
N ALA A 208 -10.73 -8.51 -10.85
CA ALA A 208 -11.32 -8.18 -9.56
C ALA A 208 -10.92 -9.27 -8.55
N TRP A 209 -9.93 -8.98 -7.70
CA TRP A 209 -9.43 -9.92 -6.71
C TRP A 209 -10.45 -10.15 -5.58
N PRO A 210 -10.78 -11.40 -5.25
CA PRO A 210 -11.58 -11.72 -4.07
C PRO A 210 -10.94 -11.12 -2.80
N GLY A 211 -11.75 -10.54 -1.92
CA GLY A 211 -11.29 -10.00 -0.63
C GLY A 211 -10.65 -8.61 -0.66
N ARG A 212 -10.48 -7.97 -1.84
CA ARG A 212 -9.94 -6.60 -1.98
C ARG A 212 -8.56 -6.42 -1.30
N PRO A 213 -7.53 -7.16 -1.74
CA PRO A 213 -6.18 -7.09 -1.17
C PRO A 213 -5.57 -5.69 -1.28
N ILE A 214 -4.64 -5.39 -0.35
CA ILE A 214 -3.77 -4.22 -0.46
C ILE A 214 -2.77 -4.46 -1.59
N THR A 215 -2.67 -3.53 -2.53
CA THR A 215 -1.77 -3.64 -3.67
C THR A 215 -0.58 -2.68 -3.55
N ALA A 216 0.61 -3.13 -3.96
CA ALA A 216 1.79 -2.29 -4.09
C ALA A 216 2.64 -2.73 -5.28
N HIS A 217 3.48 -1.81 -5.77
CA HIS A 217 4.36 -2.06 -6.90
C HIS A 217 5.82 -1.91 -6.47
N TRP A 218 6.63 -2.95 -6.70
CA TRP A 218 8.06 -2.99 -6.42
C TRP A 218 8.81 -3.33 -7.73
N GLY A 219 9.13 -2.31 -8.52
CA GLY A 219 9.86 -2.50 -9.78
C GLY A 219 11.29 -3.00 -9.54
N ILE A 220 11.60 -4.20 -10.04
CA ILE A 220 12.92 -4.85 -9.96
C ILE A 220 13.23 -5.59 -11.27
#